data_AF-A0A6J6QQL5-F1
#
_entry.id   AF-A0A6J6QQL5-F1
#
_cell.length_a   1.000
_cell.length_b   1.000
_cell.length_c   1.000
_cell.angle_alpha   90.00
_cell.angle_beta   90.00
_cell.angle_gamma   90.00
#
_symmetry.space_group_name_H-M   'P 1'
#
loop_
_entity.id
_entity.type
_entity.pdbx_description
1 polymer ?
#
loop_
_entity_poly.entity_id
_entity_poly.type
_entity_poly.pdbx_seq_one_letter_code
_entity_poly.pdbx_strand_id
1 'polypeptide(L)'
;MENGLEIWTMSKTYGMAGWRIGFVVGNAEIVERLNLINDHTRVGIFRPLQEAAVAALTGPQDDVEERRATYERRRNRVLEALPGTSVSDGTFYVWLKLPDGLTADDILAAQRVAVAPGGGFGPSGEGWVRLSVAVTDENLEAGLERLAPALAGRP
;
A
#
# COMPACT_ATOMS: atom_id res chain seq x y z
N MET A 1 24.84 9.90 2.67
CA MET A 1 24.08 8.95 3.53
C MET A 1 24.70 8.86 4.93
N GLU A 2 25.26 9.95 5.47
CA GLU A 2 25.94 9.88 6.78
C GLU A 2 24.96 9.85 7.97
N ASN A 3 23.72 10.32 7.81
CA ASN A 3 22.79 10.52 8.93
C ASN A 3 21.40 9.89 8.71
N GLY A 4 21.28 8.89 7.84
CA GLY A 4 19.99 8.33 7.45
C GLY A 4 20.03 6.83 7.18
N LEU A 5 18.86 6.21 7.26
CA LEU A 5 18.61 4.83 6.90
C LEU A 5 17.45 4.76 5.92
N GLU A 6 17.51 3.80 5.01
CA GLU A 6 16.40 3.37 4.19
C GLU A 6 16.04 1.93 4.56
N ILE A 7 14.76 1.70 4.84
CA ILE A 7 14.23 0.39 5.20
C ILE A 7 13.33 -0.08 4.06
N TRP A 8 13.60 -1.29 3.57
CA TRP A 8 12.93 -1.83 2.41
C TRP A 8 12.25 -3.16 2.72
N THR A 9 11.06 -3.38 2.16
CA THR A 9 10.30 -4.62 2.33
C THR A 9 10.05 -5.32 1.01
N MET A 10 10.24 -6.64 0.99
CA MET A 10 9.91 -7.46 -0.19
C MET A 10 8.39 -7.61 -0.41
N SER A 11 7.57 -7.17 0.55
CA SER A 11 6.14 -7.48 0.60
C SER A 11 5.33 -6.99 -0.60
N LYS A 12 5.75 -5.88 -1.22
CA LYS A 12 4.93 -5.16 -2.21
C LYS A 12 5.43 -5.41 -3.62
N THR A 13 6.66 -5.00 -3.90
CA THR A 13 7.33 -5.15 -5.20
C THR A 13 7.33 -6.60 -5.67
N TYR A 14 7.71 -7.53 -4.78
CA TYR A 14 7.82 -8.95 -5.10
C TYR A 14 6.60 -9.79 -4.69
N GLY A 15 5.50 -9.16 -4.27
CA GLY A 15 4.31 -9.91 -3.83
C GLY A 15 4.51 -10.80 -2.60
N MET A 16 5.58 -10.62 -1.84
CA MET A 16 5.94 -11.46 -0.68
C MET A 16 5.24 -10.99 0.61
N ALA A 17 4.00 -10.51 0.52
CA ALA A 17 3.25 -10.06 1.68
C ALA A 17 3.04 -11.24 2.65
N GLY A 18 3.38 -11.05 3.92
CA GLY A 18 3.32 -12.10 4.94
C GLY A 18 4.62 -12.90 5.11
N TRP A 19 5.60 -12.75 4.22
CA TRP A 19 6.87 -13.48 4.29
C TRP A 19 7.85 -12.88 5.31
N ARG A 20 7.60 -11.64 5.76
CA ARG A 20 8.35 -10.96 6.84
C ARG A 20 9.86 -10.84 6.55
N ILE A 21 10.20 -10.47 5.32
CA ILE A 21 11.59 -10.28 4.88
C ILE A 21 11.76 -8.90 4.23
N GLY A 22 12.94 -8.31 4.45
CA GLY A 22 13.33 -6.98 4.01
C GLY A 22 14.77 -6.70 4.42
N PHE A 23 15.25 -5.49 4.16
CA PHE A 23 16.61 -5.07 4.50
C PHE A 23 16.65 -3.59 4.88
N VAL A 24 17.77 -3.17 5.46
CA VAL A 24 18.07 -1.79 5.81
C VAL A 24 19.44 -1.41 5.24
N VAL A 25 19.55 -0.22 4.66
CA VAL A 25 20.80 0.34 4.14
C VAL A 25 20.97 1.77 4.63
N GLY A 26 22.22 2.23 4.79
CA GLY A 26 22.51 3.61 5.19
C GLY A 26 23.73 3.70 6.11
N ASN A 27 23.65 4.57 7.13
CA ASN A 27 24.76 4.78 8.08
C ASN A 27 25.19 3.46 8.76
N ALA A 28 26.47 3.12 8.63
CA ALA A 28 27.03 1.86 9.10
C ALA A 28 26.93 1.67 10.62
N GLU A 29 27.10 2.75 11.39
CA GLU A 29 27.01 2.72 12.86
C GLU A 29 25.58 2.41 13.32
N ILE A 30 24.55 2.96 12.65
CA ILE A 30 23.15 2.66 12.97
C ILE A 30 22.79 1.25 12.50
N VAL A 31 23.25 0.81 11.31
CA VAL A 31 23.03 -0.57 10.85
C VAL A 31 23.62 -1.59 11.84
N GLU A 32 24.82 -1.33 12.37
CA GLU A 32 25.44 -2.23 13.34
C GLU A 32 24.67 -2.27 14.68
N ARG A 33 24.14 -1.13 15.13
CA ARG A 33 23.23 -1.10 16.29
C ARG A 33 21.95 -1.91 16.05
N LEU A 34 21.41 -1.89 14.83
CA LEU A 34 20.25 -2.71 14.48
C LEU A 34 20.60 -4.21 14.49
N ASN A 35 21.79 -4.60 14.04
CA ASN A 35 22.28 -5.98 14.15
C ASN A 35 22.33 -6.44 15.60
N LEU A 36 22.92 -5.62 16.51
CA LEU A 36 22.99 -5.93 17.93
C LEU A 36 21.61 -6.16 18.56
N ILE A 37 20.62 -5.32 18.24
CA ILE A 37 19.24 -5.54 18.69
C ILE A 37 18.67 -6.84 18.11
N ASN A 38 18.96 -7.14 16.84
CA ASN A 38 18.51 -8.36 16.18
C ASN A 38 19.05 -9.61 16.89
N ASP A 39 20.33 -9.64 17.23
CA ASP A 39 20.99 -10.75 17.94
C ASP A 39 20.36 -11.03 19.32
N HIS A 40 19.83 -9.99 19.97
CA HIS A 40 19.13 -10.12 21.25
C HIS A 40 17.63 -10.41 21.13
N THR A 41 17.02 -10.15 19.97
CA THR A 41 15.57 -10.34 19.76
C THR A 41 15.25 -11.60 18.96
N ARG A 42 16.21 -12.13 18.20
CA ARG A 42 16.06 -13.25 17.27
C ARG A 42 17.34 -14.06 17.21
N VAL A 43 17.22 -15.35 16.90
CA VAL A 43 18.39 -16.25 16.70
C VAL A 43 18.97 -16.15 15.27
N GLY A 44 18.41 -15.24 14.46
CA GLY A 44 18.74 -15.06 13.05
C GLY A 44 17.49 -15.04 12.16
N ILE A 45 17.68 -14.72 10.89
CA ILE A 45 16.61 -14.72 9.89
C ILE A 45 16.50 -16.10 9.27
N PHE A 46 15.27 -16.61 9.12
CA PHE A 46 15.02 -17.93 8.52
C PHE A 46 15.65 -18.02 7.12
N ARG A 47 16.69 -18.86 6.99
CA ARG A 47 17.57 -18.91 5.82
C ARG A 47 16.84 -19.07 4.47
N PRO A 48 15.81 -19.93 4.33
CA PRO A 48 15.05 -20.02 3.08
C PRO A 48 14.43 -18.69 2.62
N LEU A 49 14.02 -17.80 3.55
CA LEU A 49 13.52 -16.48 3.18
C LEU A 49 14.63 -15.54 2.69
N GLN A 50 15.85 -15.69 3.23
CA GLN A 50 17.00 -14.94 2.73
C GLN A 50 17.36 -15.37 1.30
N GLU A 51 17.38 -16.68 1.04
CA GLU A 51 17.64 -17.24 -0.30
C GLU A 51 16.53 -16.83 -1.30
N ALA A 52 15.26 -16.86 -0.88
CA ALA A 52 14.15 -16.36 -1.70
C ALA A 52 14.26 -14.85 -1.97
N ALA A 53 14.70 -14.05 -1.00
CA ALA A 53 14.92 -12.62 -1.21
C ALA A 53 16.05 -12.35 -2.19
N VAL A 54 17.15 -13.12 -2.13
CA VAL A 54 18.23 -13.05 -3.13
C VAL A 54 17.70 -13.38 -4.52
N ALA A 55 16.92 -14.46 -4.66
CA ALA A 55 16.31 -14.85 -5.93
C ALA A 55 15.38 -13.75 -6.48
N ALA A 56 14.57 -13.13 -5.64
CA ALA A 56 13.67 -12.03 -6.05
C ALA A 56 14.45 -10.79 -6.51
N LEU A 57 15.55 -10.43 -5.83
CA LEU A 57 16.36 -9.25 -6.15
C LEU A 57 17.25 -9.43 -7.40
N THR A 58 17.71 -10.65 -7.66
CA THR A 58 18.73 -10.93 -8.69
C THR A 58 18.20 -11.69 -9.90
N GLY A 59 17.00 -12.26 -9.79
CA GLY A 59 16.32 -12.96 -10.87
C GLY A 59 15.60 -12.04 -11.85
N PRO A 60 14.86 -12.62 -12.81
CA PRO A 60 14.03 -11.89 -13.76
C PRO A 60 13.04 -10.95 -13.04
N GLN A 61 12.79 -9.78 -13.64
CA GLN A 61 11.92 -8.74 -13.07
C GLN A 61 10.57 -8.63 -13.80
N ASP A 62 10.25 -9.57 -14.68
CA ASP A 62 9.02 -9.56 -15.49
C ASP A 62 7.76 -9.51 -14.62
N ASP A 63 7.71 -10.32 -13.55
CA ASP A 63 6.61 -10.34 -12.57
C ASP A 63 6.42 -8.99 -11.84
N VAL A 64 7.49 -8.20 -11.69
CA VAL A 64 7.43 -6.87 -11.07
C VAL A 64 6.81 -5.88 -12.05
N GLU A 65 7.25 -5.90 -13.32
CA GLU A 65 6.71 -5.03 -14.36
C GLU A 65 5.23 -5.33 -14.66
N GLU A 66 4.84 -6.61 -14.74
CA GLU A 66 3.44 -7.00 -14.91
C GLU A 66 2.55 -6.48 -13.77
N ARG A 67 3.03 -6.62 -12.54
CA ARG A 67 2.32 -6.15 -11.35
C ARG A 67 2.21 -4.63 -11.31
N ARG A 68 3.29 -3.94 -11.66
CA ARG A 68 3.30 -2.47 -11.79
C ARG A 68 2.28 -2.01 -12.83
N ALA A 69 2.28 -2.60 -14.03
CA ALA A 69 1.32 -2.29 -15.09
C ALA A 69 -0.13 -2.56 -14.64
N THR A 70 -0.36 -3.63 -13.88
CA THR A 70 -1.67 -3.95 -13.31
C THR A 70 -2.13 -2.90 -12.31
N TYR A 71 -1.29 -2.50 -11.36
CA TYR A 71 -1.66 -1.46 -10.40
C TYR A 71 -1.85 -0.09 -11.06
N GLU A 72 -1.05 0.24 -12.06
CA GLU A 72 -1.20 1.47 -12.84
C GLU A 72 -2.55 1.51 -13.56
N ARG A 73 -2.91 0.44 -14.28
CA ARG A 73 -4.22 0.33 -14.97
C ARG A 73 -5.38 0.53 -13.99
N ARG A 74 -5.35 -0.16 -12.85
CA ARG A 74 -6.40 -0.06 -11.83
C ARG A 74 -6.46 1.32 -11.20
N ARG A 75 -5.31 1.93 -10.90
CA ARG A 75 -5.24 3.30 -10.37
C ARG A 75 -5.87 4.29 -11.35
N ASN A 76 -5.50 4.21 -12.63
CA ASN A 76 -6.03 5.10 -13.66
C ASN A 76 -7.55 4.92 -13.80
N ARG A 77 -8.04 3.69 -13.73
CA ARG A 77 -9.47 3.39 -13.74
C ARG A 77 -10.23 4.05 -12.56
N VAL A 78 -9.65 4.07 -11.36
CA VAL A 78 -10.23 4.79 -10.20
C VAL A 78 -10.29 6.29 -10.45
N LEU A 79 -9.22 6.88 -11.00
CA LEU A 79 -9.15 8.32 -11.33
C LEU A 79 -10.22 8.71 -12.35
N GLU A 80 -10.48 7.86 -13.34
CA GLU A 80 -11.52 8.06 -14.35
C GLU A 80 -12.93 7.97 -13.75
N ALA A 81 -13.16 7.04 -12.82
CA ALA A 81 -14.49 6.80 -12.26
C ALA A 81 -14.88 7.80 -11.15
N LEU A 82 -13.92 8.19 -10.30
CA LEU A 82 -14.20 8.94 -9.07
C LEU A 82 -13.52 10.32 -9.09
N PRO A 83 -14.28 11.42 -9.11
CA PRO A 83 -13.73 12.76 -8.97
C PRO A 83 -13.18 12.99 -7.55
N GLY A 84 -12.30 13.98 -7.38
CA GLY A 84 -11.73 14.32 -6.07
C GLY A 84 -10.70 13.31 -5.55
N THR A 85 -10.15 12.49 -6.44
CA THR A 85 -9.08 11.54 -6.15
C THR A 85 -7.70 12.17 -6.34
N SER A 86 -6.75 11.78 -5.49
CA SER A 86 -5.34 12.09 -5.61
C SER A 86 -4.52 10.80 -5.54
N VAL A 87 -3.45 10.75 -6.34
CA VAL A 87 -2.60 9.57 -6.46
C VAL A 87 -1.13 9.94 -6.29
N SER A 88 -0.34 8.93 -5.92
CA SER A 88 1.11 8.98 -5.97
C SER A 88 1.61 8.10 -7.12
N ASP A 89 2.77 8.45 -7.67
CA ASP A 89 3.44 7.68 -8.72
C ASP A 89 3.97 6.31 -8.23
N GLY A 90 4.12 6.11 -6.91
CA GLY A 90 4.82 4.96 -6.34
C GLY A 90 3.97 3.91 -5.63
N THR A 91 2.64 4.09 -5.50
CA THR A 91 1.82 3.21 -4.65
C THR A 91 0.56 2.68 -5.34
N PHE A 92 0.03 1.57 -4.82
CA PHE A 92 -1.28 1.01 -5.19
C PHE A 92 -2.42 1.57 -4.32
N TYR A 93 -2.24 2.77 -3.76
CA TYR A 93 -3.28 3.46 -2.99
C TYR A 93 -3.75 4.72 -3.71
N VAL A 94 -5.04 5.01 -3.57
CA VAL A 94 -5.66 6.25 -4.02
C VAL A 94 -6.23 6.97 -2.80
N TRP A 95 -5.96 8.27 -2.68
CA TRP A 95 -6.59 9.11 -1.67
C TRP A 95 -7.84 9.74 -2.27
N LEU A 96 -8.97 9.62 -1.58
CA LEU A 96 -10.25 10.14 -2.00
C LEU A 96 -10.77 11.11 -0.95
N LYS A 97 -11.05 12.35 -1.34
CA LYS A 97 -11.73 13.31 -0.47
C LYS A 97 -13.22 12.98 -0.43
N LEU A 98 -13.78 12.82 0.76
CA LEU A 98 -15.21 12.61 0.92
C LEU A 98 -15.96 13.95 0.89
N PRO A 99 -17.22 13.96 0.40
CA PRO A 99 -18.13 15.07 0.64
C PRO A 99 -18.34 15.33 2.14
N ASP A 100 -18.64 16.58 2.50
CA ASP A 100 -18.84 16.97 3.89
C ASP A 100 -19.97 16.14 4.53
N GLY A 101 -19.70 15.61 5.73
CA GLY A 101 -20.64 14.79 6.49
C GLY A 101 -20.72 13.32 6.09
N LEU A 102 -20.04 12.89 5.01
CA LEU A 102 -19.91 11.47 4.69
C LEU A 102 -18.69 10.86 5.38
N THR A 103 -18.87 9.73 6.07
CA THR A 103 -17.79 9.01 6.75
C THR A 103 -17.48 7.66 6.10
N ALA A 104 -16.32 7.09 6.42
CA ALA A 104 -15.96 5.73 6.01
C ALA A 104 -16.96 4.67 6.56
N ASP A 105 -17.50 4.87 7.76
CA ASP A 105 -18.47 3.98 8.37
C ASP A 105 -19.82 4.04 7.64
N ASP A 106 -20.24 5.24 7.20
CA ASP A 106 -21.45 5.39 6.37
C ASP A 106 -21.31 4.64 5.04
N ILE A 107 -20.15 4.73 4.40
CA ILE A 107 -19.84 3.99 3.16
C ILE A 107 -19.89 2.49 3.42
N LEU A 108 -19.28 2.01 4.51
CA LEU A 108 -19.30 0.59 4.85
C LEU A 108 -20.72 0.09 5.11
N ALA A 109 -21.50 0.82 5.90
CA ALA A 109 -22.85 0.45 6.29
C ALA A 109 -23.82 0.44 5.09
N ALA A 110 -23.77 1.48 4.26
CA ALA A 110 -24.71 1.65 3.14
C ALA A 110 -24.27 0.93 1.86
N GLN A 111 -22.99 1.04 1.50
CA GLN A 111 -22.47 0.56 0.22
C GLN A 111 -21.76 -0.80 0.33
N ARG A 112 -21.52 -1.30 1.54
CA ARG A 112 -20.75 -2.54 1.76
C ARG A 112 -19.36 -2.50 1.12
N VAL A 113 -18.75 -1.32 1.12
CA VAL A 113 -17.37 -1.09 0.66
C VAL A 113 -16.55 -0.63 1.84
N ALA A 114 -15.49 -1.39 2.16
CA ALA A 114 -14.56 -1.01 3.23
C ALA A 114 -13.46 -0.10 2.66
N VAL A 115 -13.29 1.06 3.28
CA VAL A 115 -12.23 2.03 2.97
C VAL A 115 -11.46 2.36 4.25
N ALA A 116 -10.19 2.75 4.14
CA ALA A 116 -9.41 3.12 5.32
C ALA A 116 -9.62 4.61 5.65
N PRO A 117 -10.12 4.96 6.87
CA PRO A 117 -10.30 6.36 7.26
C PRO A 117 -8.98 7.12 7.27
N GLY A 118 -8.98 8.32 6.68
CA GLY A 118 -7.79 9.16 6.56
C GLY A 118 -7.26 9.66 7.91
N GLY A 119 -8.13 9.89 8.89
CA GLY A 119 -7.74 10.28 10.26
C GLY A 119 -6.81 9.27 10.95
N GLY A 120 -6.87 7.99 10.54
CA GLY A 120 -5.92 6.96 10.99
C GLY A 120 -4.47 7.18 10.54
N PHE A 121 -4.24 8.07 9.58
CA PHE A 121 -2.91 8.49 9.09
C PHE A 121 -2.48 9.86 9.65
N GLY A 122 -3.27 10.45 10.56
CA GLY A 122 -3.00 11.71 11.22
C GLY A 122 -4.05 12.80 10.95
N PRO A 123 -4.01 13.93 11.68
CA PRO A 123 -5.06 14.96 11.63
C PRO A 123 -5.27 15.58 10.24
N SER A 124 -4.23 15.65 9.41
CA SER A 124 -4.33 16.17 8.04
C SER A 124 -5.09 15.23 7.09
N GLY A 125 -5.39 14.00 7.52
CA GLY A 125 -6.18 13.03 6.76
C GLY A 125 -7.68 13.09 7.03
N GLU A 126 -8.16 13.96 7.93
CA GLU A 126 -9.59 14.09 8.22
C GLU A 126 -10.40 14.45 6.96
N GLY A 127 -11.55 13.79 6.79
CA GLY A 127 -12.38 13.94 5.58
C GLY A 127 -11.82 13.25 4.32
N TRP A 128 -10.70 12.52 4.43
CA TRP A 128 -10.18 11.67 3.35
C TRP A 128 -10.36 10.19 3.69
N VAL A 129 -10.36 9.36 2.66
CA VAL A 129 -10.22 7.91 2.79
C VAL A 129 -9.15 7.39 1.84
N ARG A 130 -8.52 6.28 2.22
CA ARG A 130 -7.56 5.57 1.39
C ARG A 130 -8.21 4.32 0.79
N LEU A 131 -8.19 4.26 -0.53
CA LEU A 131 -8.58 3.11 -1.34
C LEU A 131 -7.34 2.30 -1.71
N SER A 132 -7.45 0.97 -1.71
CA SER A 132 -6.40 0.05 -2.18
C SER A 132 -6.83 -0.55 -3.51
N VAL A 133 -5.98 -0.47 -4.54
CA VAL A 133 -6.21 -1.16 -5.83
C VAL A 133 -5.57 -2.55 -5.88
N ALA A 134 -5.08 -3.04 -4.74
CA ALA A 134 -4.60 -4.41 -4.59
C ALA A 134 -5.76 -5.42 -4.37
N VAL A 135 -6.72 -5.41 -5.30
CA VAL A 135 -7.88 -6.30 -5.39
C VAL A 135 -7.98 -6.86 -6.82
N THR A 136 -8.92 -7.76 -7.10
CA THR A 136 -9.16 -8.20 -8.48
C THR A 136 -9.86 -7.11 -9.31
N ASP A 137 -9.82 -7.21 -10.63
CA ASP A 137 -10.48 -6.22 -11.51
C ASP A 137 -12.00 -6.23 -11.27
N GLU A 138 -12.60 -7.40 -11.04
CA GLU A 138 -14.04 -7.53 -10.75
C GLU A 138 -14.42 -6.85 -9.44
N ASN A 139 -13.62 -7.03 -8.39
CA ASN A 139 -13.86 -6.39 -7.10
C ASN A 139 -13.62 -4.88 -7.15
N LEU A 140 -12.67 -4.43 -7.98
CA LEU A 140 -12.46 -3.01 -8.21
C LEU A 140 -13.68 -2.37 -8.85
N GLU A 141 -14.17 -2.92 -9.97
CA GLU A 141 -15.35 -2.40 -10.65
C GLU A 141 -16.60 -2.43 -9.77
N ALA A 142 -16.87 -3.55 -9.09
CA ALA A 142 -17.99 -3.65 -8.16
C ALA A 142 -17.90 -2.63 -7.01
N GLY A 143 -16.68 -2.33 -6.54
CA GLY A 143 -16.45 -1.28 -5.54
C GLY A 143 -16.71 0.12 -6.08
N LEU A 144 -16.25 0.41 -7.29
CA LEU A 144 -16.45 1.70 -7.97
C LEU A 144 -17.94 1.97 -8.25
N GLU A 145 -18.67 0.97 -8.75
CA GLU A 145 -20.11 1.06 -9.01
C GLU A 145 -20.92 1.40 -7.75
N ARG A 146 -20.52 0.87 -6.59
CA ARG A 146 -21.17 1.14 -5.29
C ARG A 146 -20.74 2.46 -4.67
N LEU A 147 -19.49 2.87 -4.89
CA LEU A 147 -18.95 4.12 -4.34
C LEU A 147 -19.44 5.36 -5.08
N ALA A 148 -19.52 5.32 -6.41
CA ALA A 148 -19.84 6.50 -7.22
C ALA A 148 -21.15 7.21 -6.80
N PRO A 149 -22.28 6.49 -6.54
CA PRO A 149 -23.52 7.13 -6.08
C PRO A 149 -23.39 7.81 -4.71
N ALA A 150 -22.58 7.25 -3.80
CA ALA A 150 -22.38 7.83 -2.47
C ALA A 150 -21.60 9.16 -2.53
N LEU A 151 -20.77 9.35 -3.55
CA LEU A 151 -19.94 10.54 -3.73
C LEU A 151 -20.64 11.65 -4.53
N ALA A 152 -21.66 11.32 -5.33
CA ALA A 152 -22.40 12.27 -6.16
C ALA A 152 -23.33 13.21 -5.36
N GLY A 153 -23.37 13.09 -4.03
CA GLY A 153 -24.33 13.77 -3.17
C GLY A 153 -25.60 12.94 -3.03
N ARG A 154 -26.06 12.73 -1.79
CA ARG A 154 -27.44 12.27 -1.55
C ARG A 154 -28.41 13.34 -2.09
N PRO A 155 -29.59 12.97 -2.61
CA PRO A 155 -30.71 13.91 -2.57
C PRO A 155 -30.99 14.36 -1.13
#